data_AF-A0A953ZGQ0-F1
#
_entry.id   AF-A0A953ZGQ0-F1
#
_cell.length_a   1.000
_cell.length_b   1.000
_cell.length_c   1.000
_cell.angle_alpha   90.00
_cell.angle_beta   90.00
_cell.angle_gamma   90.00
#
_symmetry.space_group_name_H-M   'P 1'
#
loop_
_entity.id
_entity.type
_entity.pdbx_description
1 polymer ?
#
loop_
_entity_poly.entity_id
_entity_poly.type
_entity_poly.pdbx_seq_one_letter_code
_entity_poly.pdbx_strand_id
1 'polypeptide(L)'
;MALSKKHRAFVEEYLTCFNATEAYSRVYSPKTRAAAASNGHLLLRNTEIEQAIKERLSETAMSADEVLMRLAEQARGDLGKFLAKDGDAITINLEAMKKAGKTHLIKRISQTKRRRTTKEVTEEEVSTTLELYDAQAAQQLIGKHHKLFTDKVAFGDEDGAIPIMLVQPGAMDKLKP
;
A
#
# COMPACT_ATOMS: atom_id res chain seq x y z
N MET A 1 -24.22 21.59 -9.13
CA MET A 1 -25.11 21.96 -7.99
C MET A 1 -24.62 21.20 -6.76
N ALA A 2 -25.13 21.46 -5.56
CA ALA A 2 -24.66 20.75 -4.35
C ALA A 2 -25.34 19.38 -4.21
N LEU A 3 -24.55 18.33 -3.94
CA LEU A 3 -25.04 16.96 -3.81
C LEU A 3 -26.02 16.81 -2.62
N SER A 4 -27.15 16.15 -2.86
CA SER A 4 -28.18 15.93 -1.82
C SER A 4 -27.61 15.13 -0.63
N LYS A 5 -28.19 15.28 0.57
CA LYS A 5 -27.75 14.54 1.77
C LYS A 5 -27.77 13.02 1.55
N LYS A 6 -28.79 12.50 0.87
CA LYS A 6 -28.90 11.07 0.57
C LYS A 6 -27.91 10.62 -0.50
N HIS A 7 -27.64 11.43 -1.54
CA HIS A 7 -26.60 11.10 -2.52
C HIS A 7 -25.21 11.08 -1.89
N ARG A 8 -24.91 12.00 -0.97
CA ARG A 8 -23.66 11.97 -0.18
C ARG A 8 -23.54 10.69 0.65
N ALA A 9 -24.60 10.32 1.38
CA ALA A 9 -24.60 9.07 2.14
C ALA A 9 -24.38 7.84 1.24
N PHE A 10 -24.97 7.83 0.03
CA PHE A 10 -24.74 6.77 -0.95
C PHE A 10 -23.27 6.69 -1.40
N VAL A 11 -22.62 7.83 -1.64
CA VAL A 11 -21.19 7.87 -2.00
C VAL A 11 -20.33 7.25 -0.89
N GLU A 12 -20.52 7.64 0.36
CA GLU A 12 -19.75 7.10 1.50
C GLU A 12 -19.97 5.58 1.69
N GLU A 13 -21.22 5.12 1.62
CA GLU A 13 -21.53 3.69 1.72
C GLU A 13 -20.94 2.91 0.53
N TYR A 14 -20.98 3.47 -0.67
CA TYR A 14 -20.41 2.86 -1.86
C TYR A 14 -18.89 2.73 -1.76
N LEU A 15 -18.18 3.75 -1.27
CA LEU A 15 -16.73 3.69 -1.05
C LEU A 15 -16.32 2.72 0.06
N THR A 16 -17.26 2.34 0.92
CA THR A 16 -17.03 1.34 1.98
C THR A 16 -17.19 -0.09 1.45
N CYS A 17 -18.23 -0.38 0.66
CA CYS A 17 -18.58 -1.75 0.25
C CYS A 17 -18.27 -2.07 -1.22
N PHE A 18 -17.99 -1.06 -2.05
CA PHE A 18 -17.84 -1.16 -3.51
C PHE A 18 -18.98 -1.90 -4.22
N ASN A 19 -20.20 -1.85 -3.64
CA ASN A 19 -21.39 -2.52 -4.14
C ASN A 19 -22.58 -1.55 -4.22
N ALA A 20 -23.01 -1.22 -5.43
CA ALA A 20 -24.07 -0.24 -5.67
C ALA A 20 -25.42 -0.67 -5.08
N THR A 21 -25.73 -1.97 -5.13
CA THR A 21 -27.00 -2.50 -4.61
C THR A 21 -27.04 -2.40 -3.10
N GLU A 22 -25.94 -2.73 -2.44
CA GLU A 22 -25.82 -2.70 -0.99
C GLU A 22 -25.78 -1.26 -0.46
N ALA A 23 -24.96 -0.40 -1.05
CA ALA A 23 -24.89 1.02 -0.70
C ALA A 23 -26.26 1.71 -0.86
N TYR A 24 -26.97 1.43 -1.97
CA TYR A 24 -28.32 1.97 -2.16
C TYR A 24 -29.29 1.46 -1.09
N SER A 25 -29.20 0.16 -0.75
CA SER A 25 -30.09 -0.46 0.23
C SER A 25 -29.95 0.15 1.62
N ARG A 26 -28.71 0.44 2.04
CA ARG A 26 -28.39 1.05 3.34
C ARG A 26 -28.90 2.49 3.48
N VAL A 27 -29.02 3.22 2.36
CA VAL A 27 -29.38 4.65 2.37
C VAL A 27 -30.86 4.91 2.05
N TYR A 28 -31.43 4.15 1.12
CA TYR A 28 -32.77 4.43 0.59
C TYR A 28 -33.85 3.44 1.04
N SER A 29 -33.47 2.38 1.77
CA SER A 29 -34.39 1.34 2.27
C SER A 29 -35.43 0.86 1.23
N PRO A 30 -34.99 0.35 0.07
CA PRO A 30 -35.87 -0.04 -1.02
C PRO A 30 -36.72 -1.26 -0.65
N LYS A 31 -37.93 -1.33 -1.22
CA LYS A 31 -38.87 -2.46 -0.98
C LYS A 31 -38.37 -3.80 -1.53
N THR A 32 -37.56 -3.78 -2.59
CA THR A 32 -37.02 -5.00 -3.21
C THR A 32 -35.54 -4.83 -3.56
N ARG A 33 -34.80 -5.95 -3.56
CA ARG A 33 -33.40 -5.99 -3.99
C ARG A 33 -33.22 -5.58 -5.46
N ALA A 34 -34.16 -5.96 -6.32
CA ALA A 34 -34.13 -5.59 -7.74
C ALA A 34 -34.22 -4.06 -7.93
N ALA A 35 -35.07 -3.39 -7.14
CA ALA A 35 -35.16 -1.93 -7.16
C ALA A 35 -33.87 -1.28 -6.63
N ALA A 36 -33.23 -1.87 -5.61
CA ALA A 36 -31.93 -1.41 -5.11
C ALA A 36 -30.83 -1.51 -6.17
N ALA A 37 -30.77 -2.62 -6.89
CA ALA A 37 -29.77 -2.86 -7.92
C ALA A 37 -29.91 -1.88 -9.09
N SER A 38 -31.13 -1.75 -9.63
CA SER A 38 -31.40 -0.85 -10.77
C SER A 38 -31.08 0.60 -10.42
N ASN A 39 -31.62 1.10 -9.30
CA ASN A 39 -31.39 2.49 -8.89
C ASN A 39 -29.96 2.76 -8.42
N GLY A 40 -29.32 1.80 -7.74
CA GLY A 40 -27.91 1.90 -7.36
C GLY A 40 -27.00 2.08 -8.58
N HIS A 41 -27.19 1.26 -9.63
CA HIS A 41 -26.44 1.42 -10.88
C HIS A 41 -26.78 2.72 -11.61
N LEU A 42 -28.03 3.18 -11.56
CA LEU A 42 -28.42 4.46 -12.14
C LEU A 42 -27.72 5.63 -11.44
N LEU A 43 -27.63 5.61 -10.10
CA LEU A 43 -26.91 6.64 -9.33
C LEU A 43 -25.43 6.69 -9.69
N LEU A 44 -24.78 5.55 -9.95
CA LEU A 44 -23.38 5.54 -10.39
C LEU A 44 -23.15 6.20 -11.76
N ARG A 45 -24.18 6.27 -12.61
CA ARG A 45 -24.13 6.96 -13.92
C ARG A 45 -24.47 8.44 -13.83
N ASN A 46 -24.90 8.92 -12.66
CA ASN A 46 -25.14 10.34 -12.45
C ASN A 46 -23.80 11.07 -12.38
N THR A 47 -23.61 12.07 -13.24
CA THR A 47 -22.34 12.80 -13.36
C THR A 47 -21.89 13.46 -12.06
N GLU A 48 -22.81 14.01 -11.25
CA GLU A 48 -22.45 14.64 -9.98
C GLU A 48 -22.02 13.60 -8.93
N ILE A 49 -22.64 12.42 -8.92
CA ILE A 49 -22.28 11.31 -8.02
C ILE A 49 -20.97 10.65 -8.45
N GLU A 50 -20.79 10.42 -9.75
CA GLU A 50 -19.54 9.88 -10.30
C GLU A 50 -18.37 10.81 -9.96
N GLN A 51 -18.54 12.12 -10.12
CA GLN A 51 -17.53 13.10 -9.77
C GLN A 51 -17.25 13.11 -8.26
N ALA A 52 -18.28 13.06 -7.42
CA ALA A 52 -18.11 12.98 -5.97
C ALA A 52 -17.37 11.70 -5.54
N ILE A 53 -17.63 10.55 -6.19
CA ILE A 53 -16.89 9.30 -5.96
C ILE A 53 -15.43 9.49 -6.33
N LYS A 54 -15.12 10.08 -7.50
CA LYS A 54 -13.73 10.32 -7.94
C LYS A 54 -13.00 11.25 -6.98
N GLU A 55 -13.63 12.34 -6.56
CA GLU A 55 -13.06 13.30 -5.61
C GLU A 55 -12.76 12.61 -4.26
N ARG A 56 -13.74 11.93 -3.66
CA ARG A 56 -13.55 11.21 -2.39
C ARG A 56 -12.54 10.07 -2.49
N LEU A 57 -12.51 9.35 -3.62
CA LEU A 57 -11.50 8.34 -3.88
C LEU A 57 -10.12 8.98 -4.02
N SER A 58 -9.99 10.15 -4.65
CA SER A 58 -8.71 10.86 -4.74
C SER A 58 -8.24 11.43 -3.40
N GLU A 59 -9.16 11.82 -2.52
CA GLU A 59 -8.86 12.26 -1.15
C GLU A 59 -8.41 11.09 -0.26
N THR A 60 -8.97 9.90 -0.49
CA THR A 60 -8.70 8.69 0.32
C THR A 60 -7.53 7.87 -0.25
N ALA A 61 -7.33 7.90 -1.56
CA ALA A 61 -6.25 7.18 -2.22
C ALA A 61 -4.92 7.85 -1.91
N MET A 62 -3.92 7.02 -1.68
CA MET A 62 -2.54 7.47 -1.57
C MET A 62 -2.11 8.12 -2.88
N SER A 63 -1.66 9.37 -2.82
CA SER A 63 -1.11 10.04 -4.01
C SER A 63 0.17 9.35 -4.46
N ALA A 64 0.56 9.51 -5.74
CA ALA A 64 1.83 8.98 -6.24
C ALA A 64 3.03 9.46 -5.39
N ASP A 65 3.02 10.73 -4.98
CA ASP A 65 4.06 11.30 -4.12
C ASP A 65 4.07 10.66 -2.72
N GLU A 66 2.91 10.37 -2.13
CA GLU A 66 2.85 9.68 -0.84
C GLU A 66 3.34 8.23 -0.97
N VAL A 67 2.99 7.52 -2.05
CA VAL A 67 3.52 6.17 -2.33
C VAL A 67 5.04 6.21 -2.37
N LEU A 68 5.62 7.14 -3.13
CA LEU A 68 7.07 7.30 -3.25
C LEU A 68 7.72 7.68 -1.91
N MET A 69 7.11 8.59 -1.14
CA MET A 69 7.58 8.96 0.19
C MET A 69 7.66 7.74 1.11
N ARG A 70 6.60 6.94 1.18
CA ARG A 70 6.56 5.73 2.03
C ARG A 70 7.53 4.66 1.57
N LEU A 71 7.62 4.40 0.26
CA LEU A 71 8.64 3.50 -0.29
C LEU A 71 10.05 4.00 0.06
N ALA A 72 10.29 5.31 0.01
CA ALA A 72 11.58 5.88 0.36
C ALA A 72 11.88 5.76 1.86
N GLU A 73 10.87 5.81 2.74
CA GLU A 73 11.04 5.48 4.17
C GLU A 73 11.42 4.01 4.38
N GLN A 74 10.80 3.08 3.64
CA GLN A 74 11.15 1.65 3.67
C GLN A 74 12.57 1.40 3.13
N ALA A 75 12.92 2.00 2.00
CA ALA A 75 14.24 1.90 1.37
C ALA A 75 15.37 2.43 2.26
N ARG A 76 15.08 3.39 3.15
CA ARG A 76 16.01 3.98 4.14
C ARG A 76 15.80 3.43 5.55
N GLY A 77 14.98 2.40 5.71
CA GLY A 77 14.65 1.82 7.00
C GLY A 77 15.91 1.30 7.71
N ASP A 78 16.15 1.78 8.92
CA ASP A 78 17.26 1.36 9.77
C ASP A 78 16.79 1.20 11.21
N LEU A 79 17.12 0.04 11.80
CA LEU A 79 16.83 -0.29 13.19
C LEU A 79 17.89 0.20 14.16
N GLY A 80 19.10 0.55 13.70
CA GLY A 80 20.25 0.82 14.56
C GLY A 80 19.94 1.79 15.71
N LYS A 81 19.22 2.88 15.41
CA LYS A 81 18.79 3.89 16.40
C LYS A 81 17.77 3.42 17.45
N PHE A 82 17.19 2.24 17.26
CA PHE A 82 16.19 1.63 18.15
C PHE A 82 16.70 0.36 18.83
N LEU A 83 17.92 -0.08 18.51
CA LEU A 83 18.55 -1.18 19.21
C LEU A 83 19.19 -0.67 20.50
N ALA A 84 18.93 -1.36 21.59
CA ALA A 84 19.62 -1.18 22.86
C ALA A 84 20.37 -2.47 23.19
N LYS A 85 21.60 -2.32 23.70
CA LYS A 85 22.39 -3.45 24.17
C LYS A 85 22.35 -3.46 25.70
N ASP A 86 21.90 -4.57 26.27
CA ASP A 86 21.91 -4.83 27.71
C ASP A 86 22.69 -6.12 27.97
N GLY A 87 23.93 -6.00 28.42
CA GLY A 87 24.87 -7.12 28.46
C GLY A 87 25.09 -7.75 27.08
N ASP A 88 24.81 -9.04 26.95
CA ASP A 88 24.86 -9.79 25.69
C ASP A 88 23.52 -9.79 24.92
N ALA A 89 22.45 -9.23 25.50
CA ALA A 89 21.14 -9.17 24.87
C ALA A 89 21.00 -7.90 24.01
N ILE A 90 20.51 -8.08 22.79
CA ILE A 90 20.03 -6.98 21.94
C ILE A 90 18.53 -6.88 22.13
N THR A 91 18.08 -5.72 22.58
CA THR A 91 16.66 -5.38 22.74
C THR A 91 16.26 -4.30 21.76
N ILE A 92 14.98 -4.27 21.39
CA ILE A 92 14.45 -3.25 20.48
C ILE A 92 13.53 -2.34 21.29
N ASN A 93 13.81 -1.04 21.24
CA ASN A 93 12.99 -0.03 21.89
C ASN A 93 11.78 0.35 21.01
N LEU A 94 10.69 -0.41 21.16
CA LEU A 94 9.44 -0.18 20.44
C LEU A 94 8.76 1.15 20.81
N GLU A 95 8.93 1.62 22.05
CA GLU A 95 8.38 2.92 22.48
C GLU A 95 9.07 4.07 21.74
N ALA A 96 10.39 4.01 21.61
CA ALA A 96 11.15 4.97 20.82
C ALA A 96 10.73 4.95 19.34
N MET A 97 10.50 3.76 18.76
CA MET A 97 9.96 3.64 17.39
C MET A 97 8.58 4.29 17.25
N LYS A 98 7.68 4.07 18.21
CA LYS A 98 6.33 4.64 18.22
C LYS A 98 6.38 6.16 18.34
N LYS A 99 7.21 6.69 19.26
CA LYS A 99 7.43 8.13 19.42
C LYS A 99 8.02 8.78 18.17
N ALA A 100 8.90 8.07 17.46
CA ALA A 100 9.48 8.52 16.20
C ALA A 100 8.55 8.31 14.98
N GLY A 101 7.38 7.69 15.15
CA GLY A 101 6.45 7.40 14.05
C GLY A 101 6.95 6.35 13.05
N LYS A 102 7.94 5.52 13.43
CA LYS A 102 8.62 4.56 12.53
C LYS A 102 8.10 3.13 12.60
N THR A 103 7.01 2.89 13.33
CA THR A 103 6.39 1.56 13.44
C THR A 103 5.81 1.06 12.11
N HIS A 104 5.47 1.95 11.17
CA HIS A 104 4.99 1.58 9.83
C HIS A 104 6.04 0.84 8.97
N LEU A 105 7.31 0.84 9.38
CA LEU A 105 8.39 0.11 8.72
C LEU A 105 8.41 -1.38 9.08
N ILE A 106 7.68 -1.77 10.13
CA ILE A 106 7.69 -3.13 10.65
C ILE A 106 6.80 -4.01 9.77
N LYS A 107 7.40 -5.06 9.20
CA LYS A 107 6.71 -6.11 8.45
C LYS A 107 6.16 -7.17 9.39
N ARG A 108 6.93 -7.55 10.42
CA ARG A 108 6.55 -8.61 11.37
C ARG A 108 7.17 -8.42 12.75
N ILE A 109 6.40 -8.74 13.78
CA ILE A 109 6.89 -8.95 15.15
C ILE A 109 6.52 -10.37 15.56
N SER A 110 7.47 -11.13 16.09
CA SER A 110 7.27 -12.49 16.59
C SER A 110 7.86 -12.61 17.98
N GLN A 111 7.11 -13.17 18.92
CA GLN A 111 7.57 -13.44 20.28
C GLN A 111 7.51 -14.93 20.57
N THR A 112 8.61 -15.49 21.05
CA THR A 112 8.69 -16.88 21.48
C THR A 112 9.06 -16.90 22.95
N LYS A 113 8.19 -17.52 23.77
CA LYS A 113 8.45 -17.74 25.19
C LYS A 113 8.87 -19.19 25.39
N ARG A 114 10.05 -19.41 25.96
CA ARG A 114 10.51 -20.73 26.39
C ARG A 114 10.55 -20.77 27.89
N ARG A 115 9.86 -21.73 28.50
CA ARG A 115 9.93 -22.00 29.94
C ARG A 115 10.74 -23.28 30.13
N ARG A 116 11.84 -23.20 30.87
CA ARG A 116 12.58 -24.36 31.37
C ARG A 116 12.32 -24.48 32.86
N THR A 117 11.82 -25.64 33.28
CA THR A 117 11.58 -25.92 34.69
C THR A 117 12.54 -27.02 35.13
N THR A 118 13.48 -26.66 35.99
CA THR A 118 14.33 -27.61 36.73
C THR A 118 13.74 -27.74 38.14
N LYS A 119 14.13 -28.78 38.91
CA LYS A 119 13.57 -29.06 40.24
C LYS A 119 13.65 -27.88 41.25
N GLU A 120 14.51 -26.90 41.01
CA GLU A 120 14.74 -25.75 41.91
C GLU A 120 14.50 -24.37 41.26
N VAL A 121 14.47 -24.26 39.92
CA VAL A 121 14.37 -22.97 39.22
C VAL A 121 13.49 -23.10 37.98
N THR A 122 12.57 -22.14 37.81
CA THR A 122 11.86 -21.93 36.54
C THR A 122 12.49 -20.75 35.82
N GLU A 123 13.14 -21.02 34.69
CA GLU A 123 13.69 -20.01 33.79
C GLU A 123 12.67 -19.73 32.69
N GLU A 124 12.35 -18.46 32.49
CA GLU A 124 11.53 -17.99 31.36
C GLU A 124 12.37 -17.12 30.44
N GLU A 125 12.56 -17.59 29.22
CA GLU A 125 13.24 -16.85 28.16
C GLU A 125 12.20 -16.30 27.19
N VAL A 126 12.19 -14.98 26.99
CA VAL A 126 11.34 -14.31 26.00
C VAL A 126 12.21 -13.78 24.88
N SER A 127 12.13 -14.41 23.71
CA SER A 127 12.77 -13.96 22.48
C SER A 127 11.79 -13.12 21.66
N THR A 128 12.20 -11.93 21.24
CA THR A 128 11.43 -11.07 20.33
C THR A 128 12.21 -10.89 19.03
N THR A 129 11.62 -11.30 17.90
CA THR A 129 12.13 -11.05 16.55
C THR A 129 11.31 -9.95 15.90
N LEU A 130 11.98 -8.96 15.32
CA LEU A 130 11.37 -7.89 14.54
C LEU A 130 11.97 -7.89 13.13
N GLU A 131 11.10 -7.84 12.14
CA GLU A 131 11.45 -7.80 10.71
C GLU A 131 10.91 -6.51 10.10
N LEU A 132 11.75 -5.76 9.39
CA LEU A 132 11.32 -4.61 8.60
C LEU A 132 10.83 -5.03 7.20
N TYR A 133 10.11 -4.14 6.52
CA TYR A 133 9.89 -4.28 5.07
C TYR A 133 11.22 -4.31 4.31
N ASP A 134 11.21 -4.99 3.16
CA ASP A 134 12.40 -5.18 2.33
C ASP A 134 12.82 -3.87 1.66
N ALA A 135 13.98 -3.35 2.06
CA ALA A 135 14.55 -2.13 1.51
C ALA A 135 14.92 -2.26 0.03
N GLN A 136 15.38 -3.43 -0.43
CA GLN A 136 15.74 -3.65 -1.82
C GLN A 136 14.50 -3.70 -2.71
N ALA A 137 13.42 -4.33 -2.25
CA ALA A 137 12.15 -4.32 -2.97
C ALA A 137 11.62 -2.89 -3.16
N ALA A 138 11.70 -2.06 -2.11
CA ALA A 138 11.33 -0.64 -2.20
C ALA A 138 12.22 0.14 -3.18
N GLN A 139 13.54 -0.08 -3.15
CA GLN A 139 14.48 0.53 -4.11
C GLN A 139 14.20 0.11 -5.55
N GLN A 140 13.84 -1.14 -5.80
CA GLN A 140 13.45 -1.61 -7.14
C GLN A 140 12.19 -0.89 -7.64
N LEU A 141 11.18 -0.72 -6.79
CA LEU A 141 9.95 0.00 -7.17
C LEU A 141 10.22 1.48 -7.45
N ILE A 142 11.02 2.14 -6.61
CA ILE A 142 11.44 3.54 -6.81
C ILE A 142 12.27 3.66 -8.10
N GLY A 143 13.23 2.77 -8.32
CA GLY A 143 14.07 2.77 -9.52
C GLY A 143 13.27 2.52 -10.79
N LYS A 144 12.24 1.66 -10.76
CA LYS A 144 11.29 1.49 -11.88
C LYS A 144 10.52 2.78 -12.16
N HIS A 145 10.02 3.46 -11.13
CA HIS A 145 9.36 4.76 -11.28
C HIS A 145 10.28 5.81 -11.93
N HIS A 146 11.57 5.83 -11.55
CA HIS A 146 12.59 6.69 -12.15
C HIS A 146 13.18 6.17 -13.47
N LYS A 147 12.72 5.01 -13.97
CA LYS A 147 13.24 4.37 -15.19
C LYS A 147 14.75 4.08 -15.16
N LEU A 148 15.29 3.75 -13.98
CA LEU A 148 16.71 3.42 -13.80
C LEU A 148 17.07 2.03 -14.33
N PHE A 149 16.09 1.14 -14.48
CA PHE A 149 16.27 -0.22 -14.97
C PHE A 149 15.81 -0.31 -16.43
N THR A 150 16.57 -1.02 -17.26
CA THR A 150 16.22 -1.29 -18.65
C THR A 150 16.18 -2.80 -18.85
N ASP A 151 15.03 -3.32 -19.28
CA ASP A 151 14.90 -4.72 -19.67
C ASP A 151 15.27 -4.84 -21.15
N LYS A 152 16.39 -5.53 -21.43
CA LYS A 152 16.75 -5.89 -22.81
C LYS A 152 16.03 -7.18 -23.16
N VAL A 153 15.05 -7.09 -24.04
CA VAL A 153 14.41 -8.29 -24.61
C VAL A 153 15.00 -8.52 -25.99
N ALA A 154 15.71 -9.63 -26.16
CA ALA A 154 16.19 -10.07 -27.46
C ALA A 154 15.08 -10.90 -28.12
N PHE A 155 14.68 -10.51 -29.32
CA PHE A 155 13.89 -11.34 -30.24
C PHE A 155 14.72 -11.53 -31.51
N GLY A 156 14.87 -12.77 -31.95
CA GLY A 156 15.52 -13.12 -33.21
C GLY A 156 15.63 -14.63 -33.37
N ASP A 157 15.07 -15.16 -34.45
CA ASP A 157 15.48 -16.44 -35.02
C ASP A 157 16.94 -16.32 -35.50
N GLU A 158 17.64 -17.44 -35.51
CA GLU A 158 19.08 -17.56 -35.78
C GLU A 158 19.54 -16.66 -36.97
N ASP A 159 20.65 -15.93 -36.76
CA ASP A 159 21.45 -15.16 -37.74
C ASP A 159 21.27 -13.62 -37.89
N GLY A 160 20.57 -12.91 -36.99
CA GLY A 160 20.58 -11.45 -37.07
C GLY A 160 19.99 -10.70 -35.88
N ALA A 161 20.64 -10.78 -34.71
CA ALA A 161 20.16 -10.08 -33.52
C ALA A 161 20.31 -8.54 -33.66
N ILE A 162 19.22 -7.85 -34.01
CA ILE A 162 19.11 -6.40 -33.87
C ILE A 162 18.62 -6.12 -32.44
N PRO A 163 19.42 -5.49 -31.55
CA PRO A 163 18.96 -5.14 -30.22
C PRO A 163 17.90 -4.03 -30.31
N ILE A 164 16.63 -4.35 -30.04
CA ILE A 164 15.57 -3.36 -29.91
C ILE A 164 15.59 -2.83 -28.47
N MET A 165 15.94 -1.56 -28.29
CA MET A 165 15.62 -0.85 -27.04
C MET A 165 14.15 -0.45 -27.08
N LEU A 166 13.36 -0.95 -26.13
CA LEU A 166 12.01 -0.44 -25.87
C LEU A 166 12.12 0.98 -25.29
N VAL A 167 12.06 1.97 -26.17
CA VAL A 167 12.01 3.39 -25.81
C VAL A 167 10.54 3.82 -25.77
N GLN A 168 10.10 4.41 -24.65
CA GLN A 168 8.73 4.91 -24.53
C GLN A 168 8.43 6.05 -25.53
N PRO A 169 7.16 6.25 -25.94
CA PRO A 169 6.76 7.36 -26.81
C PRO A 169 7.26 8.70 -26.22
N GLY A 170 8.00 9.48 -27.02
CA GLY A 170 8.53 10.80 -26.64
C GLY A 170 10.02 10.86 -26.28
N ALA A 171 10.72 9.73 -26.13
CA ALA A 171 12.19 9.76 -25.94
C ALA A 171 12.98 9.85 -27.27
N MET A 172 12.32 9.62 -28.42
CA MET A 172 12.88 9.86 -29.76
C MET A 172 13.01 11.36 -30.10
N ASP A 173 12.21 12.24 -29.48
CA ASP A 173 12.23 13.68 -29.77
C ASP A 173 13.49 14.40 -29.25
N LYS A 174 14.28 13.74 -28.39
CA LYS A 174 15.56 14.26 -27.87
C LYS A 174 16.78 13.80 -28.66
N LEU A 175 16.58 13.05 -29.74
CA LEU A 175 17.63 12.40 -30.53
C LEU A 175 17.66 12.84 -32.00
N LYS A 176 16.94 13.90 -32.38
CA LYS A 176 17.18 14.55 -33.67
C LYS A 176 18.51 15.33 -33.61
N PRO A 177 19.37 15.21 -34.64
CA PRO A 177 20.60 15.99 -34.74
C PRO A 177 20.34 17.49 -34.83
#